data_AF-A0A523N7W1-F1
#
_entry.id   AF-A0A523N7W1-F1
#
_cell.length_a   1.000
_cell.length_b   1.000
_cell.length_c   1.000
_cell.angle_alpha   90.00
_cell.angle_beta   90.00
_cell.angle_gamma   90.00
#
_symmetry.space_group_name_H-M   'P 1'
#
loop_
_entity.id
_entity.type
_entity.pdbx_description
1 polymer ?
#
loop_
_entity_poly.entity_id
_entity_poly.type
_entity_poly.pdbx_seq_one_letter_code
_entity_poly.pdbx_strand_id
1 'polypeptide(L)'
;MVQHSLSCHETFLRLNDYVDRELSPAEHDAVAAHLVECAKCASVFEFEADVLADLKAKLSRIQLPPSLKERVLEAIERGAEAADA
;
A
#
# COMPACT_ATOMS: atom_id res chain seq x y z
N MET A 1 -20.87 -17.16 9.32
CA MET A 1 -20.65 -16.56 7.99
C MET A 1 -20.90 -15.07 8.16
N VAL A 2 -19.87 -14.30 8.51
CA VAL A 2 -20.02 -12.87 8.83
C VAL A 2 -20.10 -12.09 7.51
N GLN A 3 -21.09 -11.22 7.41
CA GLN A 3 -21.35 -10.40 6.24
C GLN A 3 -20.45 -9.16 6.28
N HIS A 4 -19.32 -9.25 5.56
CA HIS A 4 -18.55 -8.11 5.09
C HIS A 4 -18.96 -7.81 3.66
N SER A 5 -18.83 -6.55 3.23
CA SER A 5 -19.11 -6.13 1.85
C SER A 5 -18.30 -6.92 0.80
N LEU A 6 -17.20 -7.55 1.20
CA LEU A 6 -16.41 -8.49 0.40
C LEU A 6 -16.28 -9.85 1.08
N SER A 7 -16.46 -10.91 0.29
CA SER A 7 -16.13 -12.27 0.69
C SER A 7 -14.61 -12.53 0.67
N CYS A 8 -14.17 -13.62 1.32
CA CYS A 8 -12.77 -14.04 1.25
C CYS A 8 -12.30 -14.29 -0.18
N HIS A 9 -13.16 -14.81 -1.06
CA HIS A 9 -12.82 -15.08 -2.45
C HIS A 9 -12.62 -13.77 -3.23
N GLU A 10 -13.54 -12.82 -3.09
CA GLU A 10 -13.45 -11.52 -3.76
C GLU A 10 -12.27 -10.70 -3.24
N THR A 11 -11.94 -10.83 -1.95
CA THR A 11 -10.75 -10.21 -1.35
C THR A 11 -9.49 -10.83 -1.94
N PHE A 12 -9.41 -12.16 -1.98
CA PHE A 12 -8.25 -12.87 -2.53
C PHE A 12 -7.97 -12.49 -3.99
N LEU A 13 -9.01 -12.34 -4.82
CA LEU A 13 -8.86 -11.90 -6.21
C LEU A 13 -8.31 -10.47 -6.36
N ARG A 14 -8.50 -9.63 -5.34
CA ARG A 14 -8.06 -8.22 -5.33
C ARG A 14 -6.76 -7.99 -4.57
N LEU A 15 -6.17 -9.03 -3.96
CA LEU A 15 -4.98 -8.88 -3.11
C LEU A 15 -3.78 -8.34 -3.89
N ASN A 16 -3.55 -8.84 -5.10
CA ASN A 16 -2.45 -8.34 -5.93
C ASN A 16 -2.58 -6.84 -6.21
N ASP A 17 -3.75 -6.41 -6.71
CA ASP A 17 -4.03 -5.00 -6.99
C ASP A 17 -3.98 -4.13 -5.72
N TYR A 18 -4.36 -4.69 -4.57
CA TYR A 18 -4.24 -4.04 -3.27
C TYR A 18 -2.77 -3.82 -2.88
N VAL A 19 -1.93 -4.85 -3.05
CA VAL A 19 -0.47 -4.80 -2.79
C VAL A 19 0.22 -3.79 -3.72
N ASP A 20 -0.17 -3.76 -5.00
CA ASP A 20 0.36 -2.84 -6.01
C ASP A 20 -0.24 -1.42 -5.93
N ARG A 21 -1.26 -1.22 -5.08
CA ARG A 21 -2.00 0.05 -4.88
C ARG A 21 -2.73 0.53 -6.13
N GLU A 22 -3.26 -0.40 -6.91
CA GLU A 22 -3.99 -0.14 -8.16
C GLU A 22 -5.51 -0.10 -7.99
N LEU A 23 -6.01 -0.41 -6.79
CA LEU A 23 -7.43 -0.32 -6.46
C LEU A 23 -7.92 1.12 -6.33
N SER A 24 -9.20 1.33 -6.65
CA SER A 24 -9.87 2.60 -6.30
C SER A 24 -9.94 2.78 -4.78
N PRO A 25 -10.11 4.02 -4.27
CA PRO A 25 -10.19 4.25 -2.82
C PRO A 25 -11.27 3.41 -2.13
N ALA A 26 -12.45 3.28 -2.74
CA ALA A 26 -13.55 2.49 -2.18
C ALA A 26 -13.24 0.99 -2.13
N GLU A 27 -12.55 0.45 -3.15
CA GLU A 27 -12.13 -0.94 -3.18
C GLU A 27 -11.01 -1.23 -2.18
N HIS A 28 -10.06 -0.29 -2.05
CA HIS A 28 -9.00 -0.36 -1.07
C HIS A 28 -9.57 -0.43 0.36
N ASP A 29 -10.52 0.46 0.69
CA ASP A 29 -11.17 0.47 2.02
C ASP A 29 -11.94 -0.83 2.29
N ALA A 30 -12.63 -1.37 1.29
CA ALA A 30 -13.35 -2.63 1.42
C ALA A 30 -12.42 -3.83 1.66
N VAL A 31 -11.30 -3.90 0.92
CA VAL A 31 -10.27 -4.94 1.12
C VAL A 31 -9.62 -4.78 2.49
N ALA A 32 -9.23 -3.56 2.87
CA ALA A 32 -8.62 -3.27 4.16
C ALA A 32 -9.53 -3.70 5.33
N ALA A 33 -10.83 -3.40 5.25
CA ALA A 33 -11.81 -3.83 6.26
C ALA A 33 -11.87 -5.36 6.38
N HIS A 34 -11.82 -6.11 5.27
CA HIS A 34 -11.81 -7.57 5.30
C HIS A 34 -10.51 -8.12 5.93
N LEU A 35 -9.36 -7.52 5.62
CA LEU A 35 -8.06 -7.98 6.17
C LEU A 35 -7.97 -7.82 7.69
N VAL A 36 -8.62 -6.81 8.26
CA VAL A 36 -8.68 -6.63 9.72
C VAL A 36 -9.41 -7.79 10.40
N GLU A 37 -10.40 -8.39 9.74
CA GLU A 37 -11.28 -9.38 10.36
C GLU A 37 -10.98 -10.83 9.96
N CYS A 38 -10.28 -11.03 8.84
CA CYS A 38 -10.00 -12.34 8.30
C CYS A 38 -8.50 -12.65 8.37
N ALA A 39 -8.08 -13.34 9.43
CA ALA A 39 -6.69 -13.76 9.63
C ALA A 39 -6.13 -14.58 8.45
N LYS A 40 -6.97 -15.34 7.74
CA LYS A 40 -6.54 -16.10 6.56
C LYS A 40 -6.16 -15.17 5.41
N CYS A 41 -7.00 -14.21 5.08
CA CYS A 41 -6.69 -13.24 4.02
C CYS A 41 -5.52 -12.33 4.42
N ALA A 42 -5.45 -11.93 5.69
CA ALA A 42 -4.30 -11.20 6.23
C ALA A 42 -2.98 -11.96 6.04
N SER A 43 -2.94 -13.26 6.34
CA SER A 43 -1.73 -14.07 6.15
C SER A 43 -1.26 -14.18 4.69
N VAL A 44 -2.19 -14.17 3.73
CA VAL A 44 -1.85 -14.17 2.30
C VAL A 44 -1.28 -12.80 1.92
N PHE A 45 -1.93 -11.73 2.35
CA PHE A 45 -1.45 -10.36 2.13
C PHE A 45 -0.05 -10.15 2.70
N GLU A 46 0.20 -10.57 3.94
CA GLU A 46 1.52 -10.47 4.58
C GLU A 46 2.61 -11.14 3.75
N PHE A 47 2.34 -12.35 3.25
CA PHE A 47 3.28 -13.05 2.38
C PHE A 47 3.58 -12.28 1.08
N GLU A 48 2.55 -11.79 0.39
CA GLU A 48 2.74 -11.02 -0.85
C GLU A 48 3.49 -9.70 -0.60
N ALA A 49 3.16 -9.01 0.49
CA ALA A 49 3.81 -7.77 0.90
C ALA A 49 5.30 -7.98 1.22
N ASP A 50 5.63 -9.06 1.94
CA ASP A 50 7.01 -9.43 2.26
C ASP A 50 7.82 -9.74 1.01
N VAL A 51 7.26 -10.51 0.06
CA VAL A 51 7.90 -10.82 -1.22
C VAL A 51 8.19 -9.53 -2.00
N LEU A 52 7.22 -8.60 -2.06
CA LEU A 52 7.41 -7.33 -2.75
C LEU A 52 8.48 -6.46 -2.06
N ALA A 53 8.50 -6.42 -0.73
CA ALA A 53 9.51 -5.69 0.04
C ALA A 53 10.92 -6.23 -0.24
N ASP A 54 11.09 -7.54 -0.25
CA ASP A 54 12.34 -8.23 -0.57
C ASP A 54 12.82 -7.93 -1.99
N LEU A 55 11.90 -7.96 -2.96
CA LEU A 55 12.20 -7.60 -4.35
C LEU A 55 12.65 -6.15 -4.45
N LYS A 56 11.92 -5.22 -3.82
CA LYS A 56 12.30 -3.80 -3.79
C LYS A 56 13.69 -3.62 -3.18
N ALA A 57 14.00 -4.27 -2.07
CA ALA A 57 15.32 -4.19 -1.45
C ALA A 57 16.45 -4.67 -2.39
N LYS A 58 16.22 -5.73 -3.15
CA LYS A 58 17.19 -6.28 -4.11
C LYS A 58 17.34 -5.43 -5.38
N LEU A 59 16.24 -4.83 -5.86
CA LEU A 59 16.17 -4.04 -7.08
C LEU A 59 16.56 -2.56 -6.88
N SER A 60 16.54 -2.06 -5.64
CA SER A 60 16.85 -0.66 -5.30
C SER A 60 18.35 -0.35 -5.41
N ARG A 61 18.89 -0.36 -6.63
CA ARG A 61 20.29 0.02 -6.94
C ARG A 61 20.37 1.23 -7.86
N ILE A 62 19.61 2.28 -7.57
CA ILE A 62 19.72 3.54 -8.29
C ILE A 62 20.39 4.55 -7.36
N GLN A 63 21.54 5.08 -7.78
CA GLN A 63 22.18 6.20 -7.10
C GLN A 63 21.32 7.44 -7.32
N LEU A 64 20.74 7.95 -6.24
CA LEU A 64 19.96 9.19 -6.29
C LEU A 64 20.91 10.39 -6.31
N PRO A 65 20.63 11.44 -7.11
CA PRO A 65 21.37 12.69 -7.02
C PRO A 65 21.28 13.24 -5.58
N PRO A 66 22.38 13.70 -4.96
CA PRO A 66 22.37 14.23 -3.60
C PRO A 66 21.35 15.37 -3.40
N SER A 67 21.19 16.21 -4.42
CA SER A 67 20.25 17.33 -4.43
C SER A 67 18.77 16.91 -4.50
N LEU A 68 18.46 15.67 -4.87
CA LEU A 68 17.07 15.22 -4.96
C LEU A 68 16.42 15.16 -3.58
N LYS A 69 17.15 14.67 -2.56
CA LYS A 69 16.64 14.59 -1.18
C LYS A 69 16.29 15.99 -0.66
N GLU A 70 17.18 16.95 -0.86
CA GLU A 70 16.99 18.35 -0.44
C GLU A 70 15.75 18.95 -1.11
N ARG A 71 15.61 18.78 -2.44
CA ARG A 71 14.46 19.28 -3.20
C ARG A 71 13.13 18.67 -2.77
N VAL A 72 13.12 17.38 -2.42
CA VAL A 72 11.92 16.69 -1.94
C VAL A 72 11.51 17.23 -0.57
N LEU A 73 12.46 17.42 0.35
CA LEU A 73 12.19 17.99 1.67
C LEU A 73 11.64 19.42 1.56
N GLU A 74 12.27 20.26 0.75
CA GLU A 74 11.80 21.64 0.49
C GLU A 74 10.37 21.66 -0.10
N ALA A 75 10.03 20.71 -0.98
CA ALA A 75 8.68 20.60 -1.53
C ALA A 75 7.64 20.18 -0.48
N ILE A 76 8.00 19.29 0.44
CA ILE A 76 7.12 18.87 1.55
C ILE A 76 6.87 20.04 2.50
N GLU A 77 7.91 20.78 2.88
CA GLU A 77 7.81 21.94 3.77
C GLU A 77 6.88 23.01 3.19
N ARG A 78 7.09 23.40 1.92
CA ARG A 78 6.19 24.35 1.23
C ARG A 78 4.75 23.86 1.15
N GLY A 79 4.54 22.55 0.97
CA GLY A 79 3.20 21.95 0.94
C GLY A 79 2.52 21.99 2.31
N ALA A 80 3.26 21.79 3.40
CA ALA A 80 2.75 21.90 4.77
C ALA A 80 2.38 23.36 5.09
N GLU A 81 3.25 24.31 4.77
CA GLU A 81 2.98 25.75 4.96
C GLU A 81 1.73 26.22 4.19
N ALA A 82 1.47 25.66 3.01
CA ALA A 82 0.28 25.96 2.22
C ALA A 82 -1.00 25.26 2.72
N ALA A 83 -0.90 24.22 3.53
CA ALA A 83 -2.05 23.53 4.13
C ALA A 83 -2.47 24.16 5.47
N ASP A 84 -1.54 24.84 6.15
CA ASP A 84 -1.77 25.55 7.42
C ASP A 84 -2.21 27.02 7.25
N ALA A 85 -2.18 27.56 6.03
CA ALA A 85 -2.56 28.93 5.68
C ALA A 85 -3.98 29.02 5.07
#